data_AF-A0A5C7PV97-F1
#
_entry.id   AF-A0A5C7PV97-F1
#
_cell.length_a   1.000
_cell.length_b   1.000
_cell.length_c   1.000
_cell.angle_alpha   90.00
_cell.angle_beta   90.00
_cell.angle_gamma   90.00
#
_symmetry.space_group_name_H-M   'P 1'
#
loop_
_entity.id
_entity.type
_entity.pdbx_description
1 polymer ?
#
loop_
_entity_poly.entity_id
_entity_poly.type
_entity_poly.pdbx_seq_one_letter_code
_entity_poly.pdbx_strand_id
1 'polypeptide(L)'
;LAYGSAEPYSAMITLLAPPILVLAWSGLRGGTRSGGWAAVVGVGLFLGVAATFYTLLLAYTAFTVVVMALLAAIARRSVEPLLRLAVIAVTAGLLGAITWLPFLLRAAGSPLSDTGSAQHYLPADGAVLTFPMLQFSLLGALCMLGTLWLVWRAHSSTRAAALGIGVLSLYAWSLLSMLTTLAGTTLLSFRLQPTLTVLLCAAGVFGFIEVTLALAARWSRRIVPVAAAIGLIGAIGFSQDIPDVLRPDLNVAYTDTDGNGQRGDRRPPGAEKYYPEIDAAIRQVTGRPRNETVVLTADYSFLSYYPYYGFQGLTSHYANPLAEFDKRAAAIESWGRLKTADEFTKALDVLPWPAPTVFLMRRGGPAGSSDTYSLRLATDVYPNQPNVRRYTVDLDAGLFAGPHFTVKNIGPFVLAIRNSR
;
A
#
# COMPACT_ATOMS: atom_id res chain seq x y z
N LEU A 1 -0.50 3.16 -14.45
CA LEU A 1 -1.39 4.18 -13.88
C LEU A 1 -2.81 3.64 -13.73
N ALA A 2 -3.48 3.19 -14.81
CA ALA A 2 -4.83 2.59 -14.71
C ALA A 2 -4.94 1.46 -13.68
N TYR A 3 -3.96 0.56 -13.62
CA TYR A 3 -3.94 -0.56 -12.67
C TYR A 3 -3.20 -0.26 -11.35
N GLY A 4 -2.88 1.01 -11.06
CA GLY A 4 -2.17 1.42 -9.85
C GLY A 4 -2.73 2.71 -9.25
N SER A 5 -3.93 3.13 -9.65
CA SER A 5 -4.60 4.36 -9.24
C SER A 5 -4.83 4.43 -7.73
N ALA A 6 -5.19 3.30 -7.11
CA ALA A 6 -5.47 3.22 -5.68
C ALA A 6 -4.24 3.50 -4.80
N GLU A 7 -3.02 3.31 -5.35
CA GLU A 7 -1.76 3.54 -4.65
C GLU A 7 -0.80 4.31 -5.58
N PRO A 8 -1.00 5.62 -5.77
CA PRO A 8 -0.26 6.38 -6.78
C PRO A 8 1.26 6.36 -6.56
N TYR A 9 1.69 6.26 -5.30
CA TYR A 9 3.10 6.11 -4.92
C TYR A 9 3.71 4.77 -5.37
N SER A 10 2.94 3.68 -5.36
CA SER A 10 3.39 2.37 -5.84
C SER A 10 3.46 2.33 -7.38
N ALA A 11 2.58 3.06 -8.05
CA ALA A 11 2.52 3.13 -9.51
C ALA A 11 3.82 3.72 -10.11
N MET A 12 4.44 4.70 -9.44
CA MET A 12 5.70 5.31 -9.89
C MET A 12 6.85 4.30 -9.86
N ILE A 13 6.98 3.53 -8.78
CA ILE A 13 8.00 2.48 -8.63
C ILE A 13 7.75 1.37 -9.67
N THR A 14 6.48 0.95 -9.81
CA THR A 14 6.06 -0.08 -10.77
C THR A 14 6.40 0.31 -12.21
N LEU A 15 6.14 1.55 -12.61
CA LEU A 15 6.41 2.06 -13.96
C LEU A 15 7.92 2.05 -14.28
N LEU A 16 8.75 2.34 -13.29
CA LEU A 16 10.21 2.38 -13.44
C LEU A 16 10.86 0.99 -13.33
N ALA A 17 10.14 -0.03 -12.89
CA ALA A 17 10.69 -1.37 -12.71
C ALA A 17 11.30 -1.95 -14.02
N PRO A 18 10.63 -1.94 -15.19
CA PRO A 18 11.22 -2.48 -16.42
C PRO A 18 12.58 -1.86 -16.81
N PRO A 19 12.73 -0.52 -16.94
CA PRO A 19 14.02 0.05 -17.29
C PRO A 19 15.07 -0.17 -16.20
N ILE A 20 14.70 -0.16 -14.91
CA ILE A 20 15.63 -0.45 -13.82
C ILE A 20 16.14 -1.89 -13.88
N LEU A 21 15.29 -2.87 -14.17
CA LEU A 21 15.72 -4.26 -14.33
C LEU A 21 16.66 -4.44 -15.53
N VAL A 22 16.41 -3.73 -16.64
CA VAL A 22 17.33 -3.70 -17.79
C VAL A 22 18.68 -3.08 -17.42
N LEU A 23 18.68 -1.97 -16.66
CA LEU A 23 19.89 -1.33 -16.16
C LEU A 23 20.64 -2.24 -15.18
N ALA A 24 19.94 -2.91 -14.26
CA ALA A 24 20.54 -3.86 -13.32
C ALA A 24 21.23 -5.00 -14.06
N TRP A 25 20.54 -5.66 -14.98
CA TRP A 25 21.11 -6.76 -15.76
C TRP A 25 22.32 -6.31 -16.59
N SER A 26 22.23 -5.14 -17.23
CA SER A 26 23.32 -4.57 -18.02
C SER A 26 24.53 -4.19 -17.15
N GLY A 27 24.28 -3.56 -15.99
CA GLY A 27 25.31 -3.14 -15.04
C GLY A 27 26.03 -4.31 -14.39
N LEU A 28 25.30 -5.36 -13.99
CA LEU A 28 25.85 -6.59 -13.41
C LEU A 28 26.69 -7.39 -14.42
N ARG A 29 26.31 -7.36 -15.69
CA ARG A 29 27.06 -8.00 -16.79
C ARG A 29 28.20 -7.16 -17.36
N GLY A 30 28.36 -5.91 -16.91
CA GLY A 30 29.46 -5.04 -17.34
C GLY A 30 30.82 -5.75 -17.17
N GLY A 31 31.55 -5.90 -18.28
CA GLY A 31 32.79 -6.69 -18.33
C GLY A 31 34.09 -5.87 -18.26
N THR A 32 34.01 -4.54 -18.38
CA THR A 32 35.17 -3.66 -18.23
C THR A 32 35.16 -3.00 -16.85
N ARG A 33 36.35 -2.83 -16.24
CA ARG A 33 36.53 -2.15 -14.93
C ARG A 33 35.89 -0.76 -14.88
N SER A 34 35.74 -0.07 -16.01
CA SER A 34 35.13 1.26 -16.16
C SER A 34 33.67 1.25 -16.64
N GLY A 35 33.12 0.11 -17.06
CA GLY A 35 31.80 0.02 -17.70
C GLY A 35 30.67 -0.39 -16.75
N GLY A 36 29.52 0.28 -16.86
CA GLY A 36 28.27 -0.13 -16.20
C GLY A 36 28.09 0.33 -14.74
N TRP A 37 29.07 1.03 -14.15
CA TRP A 37 28.97 1.56 -12.79
C TRP A 37 27.87 2.60 -12.61
N ALA A 38 27.60 3.42 -13.63
CA ALA A 38 26.47 4.36 -13.60
C ALA A 38 25.13 3.62 -13.48
N ALA A 39 24.98 2.44 -14.11
CA ALA A 39 23.79 1.62 -13.97
C ALA A 39 23.69 0.97 -12.57
N VAL A 40 24.82 0.51 -12.01
CA VAL A 40 24.91 -0.02 -10.64
C VAL A 40 24.48 1.05 -9.62
N VAL A 41 25.01 2.27 -9.71
CA VAL A 41 24.62 3.38 -8.85
C VAL A 41 23.16 3.76 -9.06
N GLY A 42 22.70 3.89 -10.32
CA GLY A 42 21.30 4.22 -10.62
C GLY A 42 20.30 3.21 -10.06
N VAL A 43 20.61 1.91 -10.11
CA VAL A 43 19.79 0.85 -9.49
C VAL A 43 19.81 0.95 -7.97
N GLY A 44 20.97 1.22 -7.37
CA GLY A 44 21.10 1.46 -5.93
C GLY A 44 20.28 2.67 -5.44
N LEU A 45 20.32 3.78 -6.18
CA LEU A 45 19.52 4.97 -5.91
C LEU A 45 18.02 4.67 -6.01
N PHE A 46 17.60 3.97 -7.07
CA PHE A 46 16.21 3.57 -7.24
C PHE A 46 15.71 2.67 -6.11
N LEU A 47 16.48 1.64 -5.74
CA LEU A 47 16.12 0.77 -4.62
C LEU A 47 16.10 1.55 -3.30
N GLY A 48 17.02 2.49 -3.11
CA GLY A 48 17.03 3.38 -1.95
C GLY A 48 15.76 4.22 -1.85
N VAL A 49 15.32 4.83 -2.95
CA VAL A 49 14.02 5.54 -3.02
C VAL A 49 12.88 4.56 -2.78
N ALA A 50 12.86 3.40 -3.44
CA ALA A 50 11.81 2.40 -3.19
C ALA A 50 11.74 2.00 -1.70
N ALA A 51 12.87 1.96 -0.99
CA ALA A 51 12.92 1.69 0.44
C ALA A 51 12.23 2.75 1.29
N THR A 52 12.20 4.01 0.87
CA THR A 52 11.53 5.09 1.62
C THR A 52 10.04 5.19 1.31
N PHE A 53 9.54 4.52 0.26
CA PHE A 53 8.16 4.65 -0.22
C PHE A 53 7.34 3.35 -0.18
N TYR A 54 7.91 2.20 -0.54
CA TYR A 54 7.14 0.95 -0.71
C TYR A 54 8.00 -0.32 -0.50
N THR A 55 7.93 -0.89 0.70
CA THR A 55 8.80 -2.01 1.13
C THR A 55 8.62 -3.29 0.31
N LEU A 56 7.41 -3.62 -0.15
CA LEU A 56 7.16 -4.82 -0.94
C LEU A 56 7.76 -4.74 -2.36
N LEU A 57 7.63 -3.59 -3.02
CA LEU A 57 8.22 -3.36 -4.35
C LEU A 57 9.74 -3.25 -4.26
N LEU A 58 10.27 -2.66 -3.19
CA LEU A 58 11.69 -2.78 -2.85
C LEU A 58 12.08 -4.26 -2.76
N ALA A 59 11.40 -5.05 -1.92
CA ALA A 59 11.77 -6.43 -1.64
C ALA A 59 11.75 -7.29 -2.91
N TYR A 60 10.68 -7.19 -3.72
CA TYR A 60 10.58 -7.86 -5.01
C TYR A 60 11.70 -7.42 -5.99
N THR A 61 11.96 -6.12 -6.12
CA THR A 61 12.97 -5.63 -7.06
C THR A 61 14.37 -6.04 -6.61
N ALA A 62 14.68 -5.91 -5.31
CA ALA A 62 15.94 -6.36 -4.73
C ALA A 62 16.12 -7.87 -4.90
N PHE A 63 15.09 -8.68 -4.64
CA PHE A 63 15.11 -10.12 -4.90
C PHE A 63 15.46 -10.43 -6.36
N THR A 64 14.81 -9.75 -7.31
CA THR A 64 15.08 -9.90 -8.75
C THR A 64 16.53 -9.52 -9.09
N VAL A 65 17.05 -8.42 -8.53
CA VAL A 65 18.44 -7.98 -8.74
C VAL A 65 19.44 -8.96 -8.15
N VAL A 66 19.13 -9.58 -7.00
CA VAL A 66 19.94 -10.66 -6.41
C VAL A 66 19.97 -11.88 -7.34
N VAL A 67 18.81 -12.32 -7.84
CA VAL A 67 18.72 -13.42 -8.82
C VAL A 67 19.56 -13.10 -10.06
N MET A 68 19.45 -11.88 -10.59
CA MET A 68 20.29 -11.42 -11.71
C MET A 68 21.79 -11.48 -11.38
N ALA A 69 22.21 -11.02 -10.20
CA ALA A 69 23.61 -11.03 -9.81
C ALA A 69 24.15 -12.46 -9.68
N LEU A 70 23.37 -13.38 -9.11
CA LEU A 70 23.71 -14.80 -9.01
C LEU A 70 23.84 -15.45 -10.40
N LEU A 71 22.85 -15.24 -11.28
CA LEU A 71 22.89 -15.76 -12.65
C LEU A 71 24.11 -15.22 -13.42
N ALA A 72 24.41 -13.92 -13.28
CA ALA A 72 25.58 -13.31 -13.91
C ALA A 72 26.90 -13.85 -13.34
N ALA A 73 26.99 -14.06 -12.02
CA ALA A 73 28.17 -14.61 -11.36
C ALA A 73 28.45 -16.05 -11.80
N ILE A 74 27.42 -16.88 -11.88
CA ILE A 74 27.51 -18.27 -12.35
C ILE A 74 27.92 -18.30 -13.83
N ALA A 75 27.24 -17.53 -14.68
CA ALA A 75 27.53 -17.51 -16.12
C ALA A 75 28.95 -17.01 -16.44
N ARG A 76 29.47 -16.05 -15.67
CA ARG A 76 30.82 -15.49 -15.82
C ARG A 76 31.90 -16.26 -15.06
N ARG A 77 31.52 -17.20 -14.19
CA ARG A 77 32.41 -17.83 -13.18
C ARG A 77 33.25 -16.79 -12.43
N SER A 78 32.60 -15.71 -11.99
CA SER A 78 33.27 -14.56 -11.37
C SER A 78 32.44 -14.00 -10.21
N VAL A 79 33.12 -13.53 -9.17
CA VAL A 79 32.52 -12.85 -8.01
C VAL A 79 32.19 -11.38 -8.30
N GLU A 80 32.66 -10.80 -9.41
CA GLU A 80 32.47 -9.39 -9.72
C GLU A 80 31.00 -8.92 -9.71
N PRO A 81 30.02 -9.67 -10.27
CA PRO A 81 28.61 -9.27 -10.18
C PRO A 81 28.09 -9.18 -8.73
N LEU A 82 28.62 -10.00 -7.82
CA LEU A 82 28.27 -9.95 -6.39
C LEU A 82 28.87 -8.71 -5.70
N LEU A 83 30.07 -8.27 -6.12
CA LEU A 83 30.64 -6.99 -5.66
C LEU A 83 29.80 -5.80 -6.14
N ARG A 84 29.32 -5.83 -7.38
CA ARG A 84 28.41 -4.80 -7.90
C ARG A 84 27.06 -4.80 -7.16
N LEU A 85 26.53 -5.98 -6.82
CA LEU A 85 25.37 -6.12 -5.96
C LEU A 85 25.61 -5.51 -4.57
N ALA A 86 26.79 -5.69 -3.98
CA ALA A 86 27.13 -5.07 -2.70
C ALA A 86 27.10 -3.53 -2.79
N VAL A 87 27.60 -2.94 -3.87
CA VAL A 87 27.52 -1.48 -4.09
C VAL A 87 26.07 -1.01 -4.24
N ILE A 88 25.23 -1.74 -4.96
CA ILE A 88 23.79 -1.48 -5.04
C ILE A 88 23.16 -1.50 -3.64
N ALA A 89 23.46 -2.54 -2.85
CA ALA A 89 22.92 -2.72 -1.51
C ALA A 89 23.36 -1.62 -0.54
N VAL A 90 24.64 -1.22 -0.57
CA VAL A 90 25.15 -0.11 0.25
C VAL A 90 24.48 1.21 -0.13
N THR A 91 24.38 1.51 -1.43
CA THR A 91 23.73 2.74 -1.91
C THR A 91 22.26 2.80 -1.48
N ALA A 92 21.53 1.69 -1.69
CA ALA A 92 20.13 1.59 -1.29
C ALA A 92 19.97 1.65 0.24
N GLY A 93 20.85 1.00 0.98
CA GLY A 93 20.84 0.96 2.45
C GLY A 93 21.11 2.34 3.07
N LEU A 94 22.05 3.11 2.53
CA LEU A 94 22.34 4.48 3.01
C LEU A 94 21.13 5.41 2.82
N LEU A 95 20.46 5.33 1.67
CA LEU A 95 19.23 6.10 1.41
C LEU A 95 18.07 5.62 2.28
N GLY A 96 17.85 4.30 2.35
CA GLY A 96 16.80 3.72 3.17
C GLY A 96 16.98 4.01 4.66
N ALA A 97 18.21 4.12 5.15
CA ALA A 97 18.52 4.46 6.53
C ALA A 97 17.98 5.85 6.93
N ILE A 98 17.83 6.80 6.00
CA ILE A 98 17.25 8.11 6.28
C ILE A 98 15.83 7.98 6.86
N THR A 99 15.06 7.01 6.35
CA THR A 99 13.68 6.74 6.81
C THR A 99 13.65 5.72 7.95
N TRP A 100 14.40 4.62 7.81
CA TRP A 100 14.24 3.46 8.70
C TRP A 100 15.12 3.52 9.95
N LEU A 101 16.24 4.23 9.95
CA LEU A 101 17.15 4.25 11.10
C LEU A 101 16.46 4.75 12.40
N PRO A 102 15.68 5.86 12.40
CA PRO A 102 14.99 6.31 13.61
C PRO A 102 13.99 5.27 14.13
N PHE A 103 13.27 4.62 13.21
CA PHE A 103 12.33 3.55 13.55
C PHE A 103 13.05 2.33 14.14
N LEU A 104 14.13 1.86 13.49
CA LEU A 104 14.90 0.69 13.91
C LEU A 104 15.56 0.89 15.27
N LEU A 105 16.13 2.08 15.52
CA LEU A 105 16.71 2.43 16.83
C LEU A 105 15.65 2.38 17.93
N ARG A 106 14.43 2.86 17.65
CA ARG A 106 13.33 2.82 18.61
C ARG A 106 12.79 1.41 18.80
N ALA A 107 12.63 0.65 17.72
CA ALA A 107 12.17 -0.73 17.73
C ALA A 107 13.12 -1.69 18.45
N ALA A 108 14.43 -1.38 18.48
CA ALA A 108 15.42 -2.18 19.20
C ALA A 108 15.25 -2.13 20.73
N GLY A 109 14.67 -1.06 21.28
CA GLY A 109 14.49 -0.87 22.73
C GLY A 109 13.04 -0.75 23.20
N SER A 110 12.07 -0.74 22.29
CA SER A 110 10.65 -0.56 22.61
C SER A 110 9.86 -1.84 22.31
N PRO A 111 8.81 -2.15 23.09
CA PRO A 111 7.88 -3.22 22.72
C PRO A 111 7.24 -2.93 21.35
N LEU A 112 7.06 -3.98 20.57
CA LEU A 112 6.33 -3.96 19.30
C LEU A 112 4.99 -4.66 19.49
N SER A 113 3.98 -4.25 18.73
CA SER A 113 2.72 -4.97 18.63
C SER A 113 2.95 -6.36 18.02
N ASP A 114 2.47 -7.40 18.69
CA ASP A 114 2.55 -8.80 18.21
C ASP A 114 1.39 -9.18 17.28
N THR A 115 0.51 -8.23 16.94
CA THR A 115 -0.69 -8.49 16.12
C THR A 115 -0.68 -7.78 14.78
N GLY A 116 -1.25 -8.44 13.77
CA GLY A 116 -1.64 -7.86 12.48
C GLY A 116 -0.51 -7.28 11.66
N SER A 117 0.46 -8.12 11.31
CA SER A 117 1.41 -7.82 10.25
C SER A 117 0.67 -7.43 8.97
N ALA A 118 1.19 -6.46 8.21
CA ALA A 118 0.67 -6.15 6.87
C ALA A 118 0.59 -7.39 5.96
N GLN A 119 1.41 -8.41 6.23
CA GLN A 119 1.44 -9.67 5.49
C GLN A 119 0.26 -10.62 5.79
N HIS A 120 -0.53 -10.38 6.84
CA HIS A 120 -1.71 -11.18 7.21
C HIS A 120 -2.91 -10.86 6.31
N TYR A 121 -2.72 -10.95 5.00
CA TYR A 121 -3.76 -10.66 4.02
C TYR A 121 -3.60 -11.52 2.77
N LEU A 122 -4.64 -12.33 2.50
CA LEU A 122 -4.72 -13.22 1.34
C LEU A 122 -6.05 -13.01 0.62
N PRO A 123 -6.17 -12.00 -0.27
CA PRO A 123 -7.33 -11.89 -1.15
C PRO A 123 -7.35 -13.05 -2.17
N ALA A 124 -8.50 -13.27 -2.82
CA ALA A 124 -8.67 -14.32 -3.83
C ALA A 124 -7.59 -14.24 -4.94
N ASP A 125 -7.23 -13.03 -5.35
CA ASP A 125 -6.18 -12.76 -6.33
C ASP A 125 -4.75 -13.14 -5.87
N GLY A 126 -4.53 -13.31 -4.57
CA GLY A 126 -3.29 -13.83 -4.00
C GLY A 126 -3.25 -15.35 -3.86
N ALA A 127 -4.41 -16.01 -4.02
CA ALA A 127 -4.55 -17.46 -3.93
C ALA A 127 -4.44 -18.17 -5.30
N VAL A 128 -4.33 -17.41 -6.40
CA VAL A 128 -4.16 -17.94 -7.76
C VAL A 128 -3.01 -17.26 -8.48
N LEU A 129 -2.39 -17.95 -9.44
CA LEU A 129 -1.40 -17.33 -10.32
C LEU A 129 -2.11 -16.50 -11.38
N THR A 130 -1.67 -15.26 -11.56
CA THR A 130 -2.20 -14.38 -12.60
C THR A 130 -1.51 -14.63 -13.95
N PHE A 131 -2.32 -14.66 -15.01
CA PHE A 131 -1.87 -14.88 -16.38
C PHE A 131 -2.50 -13.84 -17.31
N PRO A 132 -2.08 -12.56 -17.24
CA PRO A 132 -2.70 -11.48 -18.01
C PRO A 132 -2.62 -11.72 -19.52
N MET A 133 -1.61 -12.46 -19.99
CA MET A 133 -1.48 -12.84 -21.40
C MET A 133 -2.59 -13.77 -21.91
N LEU A 134 -3.29 -14.48 -21.02
CA LEU A 134 -4.37 -15.40 -21.40
C LEU A 134 -5.74 -14.71 -21.40
N GLN A 135 -5.82 -13.43 -21.03
CA GLN A 135 -7.06 -12.68 -21.07
C GLN A 135 -7.37 -12.22 -22.50
N PHE A 136 -8.63 -12.39 -22.92
CA PHE A 136 -9.09 -11.97 -24.24
C PHE A 136 -9.41 -10.47 -24.26
N SER A 137 -8.35 -9.65 -24.24
CA SER A 137 -8.42 -8.18 -24.25
C SER A 137 -7.23 -7.59 -25.01
N LEU A 138 -7.29 -6.28 -25.32
CA LEU A 138 -6.17 -5.57 -25.94
C LEU A 138 -4.89 -5.66 -25.09
N LEU A 139 -5.04 -5.49 -23.77
CA LEU A 139 -3.95 -5.66 -22.81
C LEU A 139 -3.41 -7.09 -22.81
N GLY A 140 -4.29 -8.08 -22.83
CA GLY A 140 -3.90 -9.49 -22.87
C GLY A 140 -3.16 -9.84 -24.15
N ALA A 141 -3.58 -9.32 -25.30
CA ALA A 141 -2.87 -9.47 -26.57
C ALA A 141 -1.46 -8.87 -26.53
N LEU A 142 -1.29 -7.68 -25.93
CA LEU A 142 0.02 -7.06 -25.75
C LEU A 142 0.91 -7.89 -24.78
N CYS A 143 0.36 -8.36 -23.67
CA CYS A 143 1.05 -9.24 -22.72
C CYS A 143 1.43 -10.59 -23.34
N MET A 144 0.58 -11.16 -24.20
CA MET A 144 0.86 -12.38 -24.96
C MET A 144 2.01 -12.16 -25.93
N LEU A 145 1.96 -11.08 -26.70
CA LEU A 145 3.06 -10.73 -27.60
C LEU A 145 4.37 -10.52 -26.83
N GLY A 146 4.30 -9.90 -25.64
CA GLY A 146 5.45 -9.77 -24.74
C GLY A 146 5.97 -11.11 -24.25
N THR A 147 5.09 -12.01 -23.83
CA THR A 147 5.45 -13.37 -23.38
C THR A 147 6.18 -14.14 -24.49
N LEU A 148 5.64 -14.12 -25.71
CA LEU A 148 6.26 -14.76 -26.87
C LEU A 148 7.62 -14.13 -27.20
N TRP A 149 7.73 -12.80 -27.13
CA TRP A 149 8.99 -12.10 -27.37
C TRP A 149 10.05 -12.43 -26.32
N LEU A 150 9.68 -12.52 -25.05
CA LEU A 150 10.59 -12.92 -23.97
C LEU A 150 11.17 -14.31 -24.23
N VAL A 151 10.35 -15.27 -24.67
CA VAL A 151 10.82 -16.62 -25.03
C VAL A 151 11.71 -16.58 -26.27
N TRP A 152 11.27 -15.92 -27.34
CA TRP A 152 12.01 -15.84 -28.61
C TRP A 152 13.38 -15.17 -28.45
N ARG A 153 13.47 -14.11 -27.66
CA ARG A 153 14.67 -13.26 -27.53
C ARG A 153 15.45 -13.49 -26.25
N ALA A 154 15.08 -14.49 -25.44
CA ALA A 154 15.67 -14.80 -24.14
C ALA A 154 17.21 -14.81 -24.14
N HIS A 155 17.81 -15.44 -25.15
CA HIS A 155 19.27 -15.60 -25.24
C HIS A 155 19.99 -14.54 -26.09
N SER A 156 19.26 -13.79 -26.92
CA SER A 156 19.84 -12.86 -27.91
C SER A 156 19.67 -11.39 -27.54
N SER A 157 18.82 -11.06 -26.57
CA SER A 157 18.54 -9.68 -26.17
C SER A 157 18.75 -9.49 -24.67
N THR A 158 19.64 -8.57 -24.29
CA THR A 158 19.82 -8.15 -22.89
C THR A 158 18.51 -7.66 -22.28
N ARG A 159 17.67 -6.98 -23.07
CA ARG A 159 16.36 -6.48 -22.64
C ARG A 159 15.39 -7.62 -22.35
N ALA A 160 15.32 -8.61 -23.25
CA ALA A 160 14.44 -9.78 -23.06
C ALA A 160 14.89 -10.63 -21.87
N ALA A 161 16.19 -10.87 -21.72
CA ALA A 161 16.74 -11.57 -20.56
C ALA A 161 16.39 -10.86 -19.25
N ALA A 162 16.59 -9.55 -19.17
CA ALA A 162 16.29 -8.76 -17.96
C ALA A 162 14.81 -8.81 -17.58
N LEU A 163 13.92 -8.52 -18.53
CA LEU A 163 12.48 -8.53 -18.31
C LEU A 163 11.97 -9.95 -18.01
N GLY A 164 12.52 -10.96 -18.69
CA GLY A 164 12.20 -12.37 -18.46
C GLY A 164 12.57 -12.83 -17.05
N ILE A 165 13.76 -12.47 -16.55
CA ILE A 165 14.15 -12.73 -15.16
C ILE A 165 13.19 -12.02 -14.19
N GLY A 166 12.78 -10.78 -14.49
CA GLY A 166 11.78 -10.06 -13.70
C GLY A 166 10.43 -10.79 -13.60
N VAL A 167 9.89 -11.24 -14.74
CA VAL A 167 8.64 -12.01 -14.82
C VAL A 167 8.75 -13.33 -14.07
N LEU A 168 9.83 -14.09 -14.28
CA LEU A 168 10.06 -15.36 -13.59
C LEU A 168 10.24 -15.18 -12.08
N SER A 169 10.96 -14.14 -11.67
CA SER A 169 11.14 -13.80 -10.25
C SER A 169 9.81 -13.44 -9.58
N LEU A 170 8.89 -12.81 -10.31
CA LEU A 170 7.55 -12.48 -9.82
C LEU A 170 6.71 -13.74 -9.64
N TYR A 171 6.72 -14.66 -10.61
CA TYR A 171 6.05 -15.96 -10.45
C TYR A 171 6.65 -16.78 -9.30
N ALA A 172 7.97 -16.78 -9.13
CA ALA A 172 8.64 -17.40 -8.00
C ALA A 172 8.22 -16.75 -6.67
N TRP A 173 8.11 -15.42 -6.61
CA TRP A 173 7.61 -14.69 -5.45
C TRP A 173 6.15 -15.04 -5.14
N SER A 174 5.30 -15.18 -6.16
CA SER A 174 3.90 -15.59 -5.99
C SER A 174 3.79 -17.00 -5.41
N LEU A 175 4.56 -17.95 -5.93
CA LEU A 175 4.62 -19.31 -5.38
C LEU A 175 5.15 -19.31 -3.95
N LEU A 176 6.18 -18.52 -3.66
CA LEU A 176 6.71 -18.38 -2.30
C LEU A 176 5.66 -17.76 -1.37
N SER A 177 4.94 -16.74 -1.80
CA SER A 177 3.84 -16.13 -1.05
C SER A 177 2.72 -17.12 -0.73
N MET A 178 2.42 -18.03 -1.66
CA MET A 178 1.44 -19.11 -1.43
C MET A 178 1.98 -20.13 -0.43
N LEU A 179 3.26 -20.50 -0.52
CA LEU A 179 3.90 -21.42 0.43
C LEU A 179 3.98 -20.85 1.84
N THR A 180 4.26 -19.55 1.99
CA THR A 180 4.35 -18.89 3.32
C THR A 180 3.03 -18.88 4.07
N THR A 181 1.89 -19.15 3.40
CA THR A 181 0.59 -19.29 4.09
C THR A 181 0.59 -20.45 5.08
N LEU A 182 1.40 -21.49 4.84
CA LEU A 182 1.64 -22.59 5.79
C LEU A 182 2.30 -22.11 7.09
N ALA A 183 3.02 -21.00 7.05
CA ALA A 183 3.63 -20.34 8.21
C ALA A 183 2.74 -19.21 8.78
N GLY A 184 1.47 -19.12 8.37
CA GLY A 184 0.54 -18.12 8.88
C GLY A 184 0.76 -16.70 8.32
N THR A 185 1.44 -16.54 7.19
CA THR A 185 1.71 -15.22 6.59
C THR A 185 1.68 -15.24 5.05
N THR A 186 1.82 -14.09 4.41
CA THR A 186 1.96 -13.98 2.94
C THR A 186 3.14 -13.08 2.57
N LEU A 187 3.56 -13.12 1.31
CA LEU A 187 4.45 -12.10 0.74
C LEU A 187 3.68 -11.10 -0.12
N LEU A 188 2.36 -10.97 0.09
CA LEU A 188 1.48 -10.01 -0.56
C LEU A 188 1.59 -10.00 -2.10
N SER A 189 1.78 -11.17 -2.71
CA SER A 189 2.05 -11.29 -4.16
C SER A 189 0.98 -10.67 -5.06
N PHE A 190 -0.28 -10.60 -4.61
CA PHE A 190 -1.37 -9.96 -5.34
C PHE A 190 -1.10 -8.47 -5.64
N ARG A 191 -0.33 -7.77 -4.77
CA ARG A 191 0.08 -6.38 -5.00
C ARG A 191 1.09 -6.23 -6.16
N LEU A 192 1.72 -7.32 -6.60
CA LEU A 192 2.67 -7.33 -7.70
C LEU A 192 2.00 -7.53 -9.07
N GLN A 193 0.68 -7.76 -9.14
CA GLN A 193 -0.02 -7.93 -10.42
C GLN A 193 0.19 -6.75 -11.39
N PRO A 194 0.11 -5.47 -10.96
CA PRO A 194 0.42 -4.35 -11.85
C PRO A 194 1.88 -4.37 -12.35
N THR A 195 2.80 -4.87 -11.53
CA THR A 195 4.22 -5.02 -11.92
C THR A 195 4.40 -6.08 -12.99
N LEU A 196 3.72 -7.24 -12.86
CA LEU A 196 3.72 -8.27 -13.89
C LEU A 196 3.20 -7.72 -15.23
N THR A 197 2.05 -7.03 -15.19
CA THR A 197 1.44 -6.41 -16.37
C THR A 197 2.39 -5.43 -17.05
N VAL A 198 3.03 -4.54 -16.29
CA VAL A 198 3.96 -3.54 -16.84
C VAL A 198 5.20 -4.20 -17.46
N LEU A 199 5.75 -5.25 -16.85
CA LEU A 199 6.88 -6.01 -17.42
C LEU A 199 6.51 -6.68 -18.75
N LEU A 200 5.36 -7.35 -18.79
CA LEU A 200 4.87 -8.02 -20.00
C LEU A 200 4.46 -7.03 -21.09
N CYS A 201 3.87 -5.88 -20.74
CA CYS A 201 3.57 -4.81 -21.68
C CYS A 201 4.84 -4.21 -22.27
N ALA A 202 5.86 -3.93 -21.45
CA ALA A 202 7.15 -3.43 -21.92
C ALA A 202 7.82 -4.43 -22.89
N ALA A 203 7.78 -5.72 -22.56
CA ALA A 203 8.22 -6.78 -23.46
C ALA A 203 7.38 -6.83 -24.75
N GLY A 204 6.06 -6.65 -24.64
CA GLY A 204 5.13 -6.61 -25.77
C GLY A 204 5.46 -5.48 -26.74
N VAL A 205 5.77 -4.29 -26.23
CA VAL A 205 6.19 -3.16 -27.08
C VAL A 205 7.48 -3.50 -27.84
N PHE A 206 8.48 -4.12 -27.18
CA PHE A 206 9.69 -4.57 -27.88
C PHE A 206 9.39 -5.62 -28.95
N GLY A 207 8.55 -6.61 -28.65
CA GLY A 207 8.14 -7.61 -29.62
C GLY A 207 7.43 -7.00 -30.81
N PHE A 208 6.54 -6.03 -30.57
CA PHE A 208 5.78 -5.37 -31.61
C PHE A 208 6.69 -4.62 -32.57
N ILE A 209 7.66 -3.88 -32.02
CA ILE A 209 8.66 -3.14 -32.79
C ILE A 209 9.57 -4.09 -33.57
N GLU A 210 10.14 -5.12 -32.93
CA GLU A 210 11.09 -6.03 -33.60
C GLU A 210 10.41 -6.84 -34.71
N VAL A 211 9.18 -7.33 -34.50
CA VAL A 211 8.40 -7.99 -35.55
C VAL A 211 8.10 -7.02 -36.69
N THR A 212 7.65 -5.80 -36.38
CA THR A 212 7.38 -4.77 -37.38
C THR A 212 8.60 -4.51 -38.26
N LEU A 213 9.78 -4.34 -37.66
CA LEU A 213 11.02 -4.10 -38.39
C LEU A 213 11.44 -5.29 -39.24
N ALA A 214 11.30 -6.52 -38.72
CA ALA A 214 11.61 -7.73 -39.46
C ALA A 214 10.70 -7.92 -40.69
N LEU A 215 9.39 -7.68 -40.53
CA LEU A 215 8.43 -7.74 -41.63
C LEU A 215 8.67 -6.64 -42.65
N ALA A 216 8.99 -5.42 -42.20
CA ALA A 216 9.29 -4.29 -43.07
C ALA A 216 10.54 -4.53 -43.92
N ALA A 217 11.57 -5.14 -43.34
CA ALA A 217 12.80 -5.51 -44.03
C ALA A 217 12.57 -6.64 -45.06
N ARG A 218 11.68 -7.59 -44.74
CA ARG A 218 11.43 -8.77 -45.58
C ARG A 218 10.46 -8.50 -46.74
N TRP A 219 9.47 -7.63 -46.54
CA TRP A 219 8.37 -7.44 -47.50
C TRP A 219 8.22 -6.02 -48.00
N SER A 220 8.04 -5.03 -47.11
CA SER A 220 7.85 -3.64 -47.53
C SER A 220 8.06 -2.64 -46.40
N ARG A 221 8.77 -1.55 -46.69
CA ARG A 221 8.93 -0.42 -45.75
C ARG A 221 7.59 0.24 -45.37
N ARG A 222 6.52 0.04 -46.16
CA ARG A 222 5.16 0.54 -45.84
C ARG A 222 4.55 -0.15 -44.61
N ILE A 223 5.10 -1.25 -44.12
CA ILE A 223 4.64 -1.93 -42.90
C ILE A 223 4.88 -1.06 -41.66
N VAL A 224 5.95 -0.26 -41.62
CA VAL A 224 6.26 0.61 -40.48
C VAL A 224 5.14 1.62 -40.20
N PRO A 225 4.68 2.46 -41.15
CA PRO A 225 3.58 3.38 -40.88
C PRO A 225 2.26 2.68 -40.56
N VAL A 226 1.99 1.50 -41.16
CA VAL A 226 0.79 0.71 -40.83
C VAL A 226 0.84 0.21 -39.38
N ALA A 227 1.97 -0.37 -38.96
CA ALA A 227 2.16 -0.81 -37.59
C ALA A 227 2.13 0.36 -36.60
N ALA A 228 2.70 1.51 -36.96
CA ALA A 228 2.60 2.72 -36.16
C ALA A 228 1.14 3.17 -35.98
N ALA A 229 0.33 3.13 -37.04
CA ALA A 229 -1.09 3.43 -36.98
C ALA A 229 -1.84 2.42 -36.08
N ILE A 230 -1.58 1.12 -36.19
CA ILE A 230 -2.16 0.08 -35.33
C ILE A 230 -1.77 0.31 -33.86
N GLY A 231 -0.49 0.60 -33.58
CA GLY A 231 -0.01 0.90 -32.24
C GLY A 231 -0.66 2.15 -31.65
N LEU A 232 -0.84 3.19 -32.46
CA LEU A 232 -1.53 4.41 -32.04
C LEU A 232 -3.01 4.17 -31.75
N ILE A 233 -3.71 3.40 -32.60
CA ILE A 233 -5.11 3.00 -32.36
C ILE A 233 -5.22 2.21 -31.07
N GLY A 234 -4.30 1.27 -30.82
CA GLY A 234 -4.25 0.51 -29.57
C GLY A 234 -4.01 1.42 -28.36
N ALA A 235 -3.08 2.36 -28.44
CA ALA A 235 -2.79 3.30 -27.36
C ALA A 235 -3.98 4.23 -27.06
N ILE A 236 -4.65 4.75 -28.10
CA ILE A 236 -5.87 5.58 -27.97
C ILE A 236 -7.00 4.74 -27.37
N GLY A 237 -7.24 3.54 -27.91
CA GLY A 237 -8.28 2.63 -27.44
C GLY A 237 -8.10 2.27 -25.96
N PHE A 238 -6.88 1.91 -25.55
CA PHE A 238 -6.58 1.67 -24.13
C PHE A 238 -6.79 2.94 -23.29
N SER A 239 -6.35 4.11 -23.77
CA SER A 239 -6.52 5.37 -23.05
C SER A 239 -7.99 5.74 -22.85
N GLN A 240 -8.83 5.45 -23.84
CA GLN A 240 -10.28 5.66 -23.77
C GLN A 240 -10.98 4.64 -22.84
N ASP A 241 -10.40 3.47 -22.62
CA ASP A 241 -10.89 2.43 -21.71
C ASP A 241 -10.50 2.67 -20.23
N ILE A 242 -9.53 3.57 -19.96
CA ILE A 242 -9.09 3.87 -18.58
C ILE A 242 -10.26 4.24 -17.64
N PRO A 243 -11.23 5.11 -18.02
CA PRO A 243 -12.37 5.42 -17.16
C PRO A 243 -13.25 4.19 -16.84
N ASP A 244 -13.32 3.23 -17.76
CA ASP A 244 -14.09 2.00 -17.55
C ASP A 244 -13.37 1.05 -16.59
N VAL A 245 -12.04 0.93 -16.72
CA VAL A 245 -11.19 0.23 -15.74
C VAL A 245 -11.32 0.85 -14.34
N LEU A 246 -11.33 2.18 -14.26
CA LEU A 246 -11.41 2.94 -13.01
C LEU A 246 -12.84 3.16 -12.52
N ARG A 247 -13.85 2.63 -13.21
CA ARG A 247 -15.27 2.92 -12.89
C ARG A 247 -15.63 2.64 -11.43
N PRO A 248 -15.17 1.54 -10.77
CA PRO A 248 -15.45 1.34 -9.34
C PRO A 248 -14.87 2.44 -8.46
N ASP A 249 -13.61 2.83 -8.68
CA ASP A 249 -12.93 3.88 -7.92
C ASP A 249 -13.57 5.26 -8.18
N LEU A 250 -13.91 5.55 -9.43
CA LEU A 250 -14.62 6.77 -9.82
C LEU A 250 -15.99 6.83 -9.16
N ASN A 251 -16.74 5.73 -9.14
CA ASN A 251 -18.02 5.69 -8.45
C ASN A 251 -17.87 6.04 -6.97
N VAL A 252 -16.91 5.44 -6.27
CA VAL A 252 -16.61 5.77 -4.86
C VAL A 252 -16.29 7.24 -4.71
N ALA A 253 -15.41 7.79 -5.55
CA ALA A 253 -15.03 9.21 -5.50
C ALA A 253 -16.21 10.18 -5.68
N TYR A 254 -17.24 9.80 -6.47
CA TYR A 254 -18.45 10.62 -6.66
C TYR A 254 -19.51 10.39 -5.59
N THR A 255 -19.58 9.19 -5.00
CA THR A 255 -20.63 8.83 -4.02
C THR A 255 -20.23 9.06 -2.57
N ASP A 256 -18.92 9.09 -2.27
CA ASP A 256 -18.43 9.38 -0.93
C ASP A 256 -18.65 10.85 -0.57
N THR A 257 -18.88 11.08 0.72
CA THR A 257 -19.01 12.44 1.26
C THR A 257 -17.63 12.97 1.59
N ASP A 258 -17.24 14.05 0.92
CA ASP A 258 -15.95 14.71 1.06
C ASP A 258 -15.80 15.43 2.41
N GLY A 259 -14.62 16.01 2.67
CA GLY A 259 -14.33 16.76 3.89
C GLY A 259 -15.16 18.04 4.07
N ASN A 260 -15.84 18.51 3.02
CA ASN A 260 -16.77 19.65 3.06
C ASN A 260 -18.22 19.21 3.31
N GLY A 261 -18.47 17.91 3.48
CA GLY A 261 -19.81 17.39 3.69
C GLY A 261 -20.64 17.30 2.40
N GLN A 262 -20.00 17.20 1.25
CA GLN A 262 -20.66 17.16 -0.06
C GLN A 262 -20.35 15.86 -0.80
N ARG A 263 -21.23 15.46 -1.71
CA ARG A 263 -21.01 14.34 -2.64
C ARG A 263 -20.92 14.86 -4.06
N GLY A 264 -20.02 14.27 -4.86
CA GLY A 264 -19.88 14.60 -6.28
C GLY A 264 -21.13 14.30 -7.11
N ASP A 265 -21.89 13.26 -6.73
CA ASP A 265 -23.15 12.87 -7.38
C ASP A 265 -24.37 13.69 -6.94
N ARG A 266 -24.17 14.72 -6.09
CA ARG A 266 -25.21 15.65 -5.59
C ARG A 266 -26.37 14.99 -4.84
N ARG A 267 -26.23 13.73 -4.41
CA ARG A 267 -27.19 13.10 -3.51
C ARG A 267 -26.97 13.57 -2.06
N PRO A 268 -27.92 13.31 -1.14
CA PRO A 268 -27.74 13.62 0.26
C PRO A 268 -26.42 13.04 0.81
N PRO A 269 -25.59 13.86 1.47
CA PRO A 269 -24.33 13.42 2.06
C PRO A 269 -24.56 12.46 3.24
N GLY A 270 -23.53 11.66 3.52
CA GLY A 270 -23.43 10.77 4.66
C GLY A 270 -23.23 11.52 5.98
N ALA A 271 -22.77 10.80 7.00
CA ALA A 271 -22.55 11.37 8.33
C ALA A 271 -21.41 12.40 8.34
N GLU A 272 -20.48 12.29 7.39
CA GLU A 272 -19.29 13.14 7.25
C GLU A 272 -19.63 14.63 7.11
N LYS A 273 -20.87 14.99 6.70
CA LYS A 273 -21.35 16.38 6.70
C LYS A 273 -21.26 17.09 8.04
N TYR A 274 -21.24 16.34 9.13
CA TYR A 274 -21.15 16.88 10.49
C TYR A 274 -19.70 17.09 10.93
N TYR A 275 -18.71 16.61 10.18
CA TYR A 275 -17.30 16.73 10.57
C TYR A 275 -16.79 18.17 10.71
N PRO A 276 -17.17 19.15 9.87
CA PRO A 276 -16.80 20.54 10.09
C PRO A 276 -17.30 21.10 11.43
N GLU A 277 -18.53 20.74 11.82
CA GLU A 277 -19.11 21.14 13.11
C GLU A 277 -18.41 20.47 14.29
N ILE A 278 -18.08 19.17 14.16
CA ILE A 278 -17.29 18.43 15.15
C ILE A 278 -15.90 19.05 15.33
N ASP A 279 -15.21 19.34 14.24
CA ASP A 279 -13.89 19.98 14.28
C ASP A 279 -13.95 21.36 14.94
N ALA A 280 -14.94 22.18 14.58
CA ALA A 280 -15.14 23.49 15.19
C ALA A 280 -15.41 23.36 16.70
N ALA A 281 -16.23 22.40 17.12
CA ALA A 281 -16.52 22.13 18.53
C ALA A 281 -15.27 21.68 19.30
N ILE A 282 -14.45 20.79 18.72
CA ILE A 282 -13.17 20.36 19.32
C ILE A 282 -12.26 21.56 19.54
N ARG A 283 -12.03 22.36 18.49
CA ARG A 283 -11.14 23.52 18.57
C ARG A 283 -11.63 24.58 19.56
N GLN A 284 -12.94 24.81 19.61
CA GLN A 284 -13.54 25.76 20.54
C GLN A 284 -13.35 25.34 22.00
N VAL A 285 -13.57 24.07 22.32
CA VAL A 285 -13.50 23.58 23.71
C VAL A 285 -12.06 23.34 24.16
N THR A 286 -11.22 22.76 23.30
CA THR A 286 -9.82 22.44 23.66
C THR A 286 -8.89 23.65 23.59
N GLY A 287 -9.19 24.63 22.72
CA GLY A 287 -8.30 25.75 22.44
C GLY A 287 -6.95 25.35 21.81
N ARG A 288 -6.80 24.09 21.37
CA ARG A 288 -5.55 23.52 20.85
C ARG A 288 -5.59 23.30 19.34
N PRO A 289 -4.42 23.32 18.67
CA PRO A 289 -4.35 22.91 17.28
C PRO A 289 -4.59 21.39 17.13
N ARG A 290 -4.97 20.97 15.92
CA ARG A 290 -5.36 19.58 15.63
C ARG A 290 -4.21 18.60 15.90
N ASN A 291 -3.01 18.96 15.49
CA ASN A 291 -1.77 18.20 15.66
C ASN A 291 -1.21 18.23 17.10
N GLU A 292 -1.97 18.68 18.09
CA GLU A 292 -1.65 18.58 19.52
C GLU A 292 -2.79 17.94 20.32
N THR A 293 -3.82 17.46 19.62
CA THR A 293 -5.04 16.90 20.21
C THR A 293 -5.15 15.44 19.84
N VAL A 294 -5.28 14.57 20.85
CA VAL A 294 -5.42 13.13 20.68
C VAL A 294 -6.90 12.78 20.66
N VAL A 295 -7.37 12.20 19.55
CA VAL A 295 -8.76 11.82 19.30
C VAL A 295 -8.88 10.30 19.28
N LEU A 296 -9.76 9.75 20.11
CA LEU A 296 -10.25 8.38 19.97
C LEU A 296 -11.53 8.37 19.15
N THR A 297 -11.50 7.69 18.01
CA THR A 297 -12.68 7.48 17.17
C THR A 297 -12.58 6.18 16.37
N ALA A 298 -13.73 5.61 16.04
CA ALA A 298 -13.85 4.54 15.06
C ALA A 298 -14.25 5.07 13.66
N ASP A 299 -14.49 6.37 13.53
CA ASP A 299 -14.83 7.05 12.27
C ASP A 299 -13.56 7.64 11.63
N TYR A 300 -12.74 6.76 11.06
CA TYR A 300 -11.37 7.10 10.60
C TYR A 300 -11.33 8.10 9.44
N SER A 301 -12.40 8.24 8.66
CA SER A 301 -12.51 9.30 7.65
C SER A 301 -12.43 10.70 8.27
N PHE A 302 -12.88 10.88 9.52
CA PHE A 302 -12.68 12.12 10.26
C PHE A 302 -11.19 12.47 10.38
N LEU A 303 -10.36 11.48 10.74
CA LEU A 303 -8.90 11.65 10.88
C LEU A 303 -8.20 11.83 9.51
N SER A 304 -8.80 11.35 8.42
CA SER A 304 -8.30 11.56 7.06
C SER A 304 -8.49 13.01 6.59
N TYR A 305 -9.57 13.68 7.02
CA TYR A 305 -9.85 15.08 6.66
C TYR A 305 -9.23 16.09 7.62
N TYR A 306 -9.14 15.74 8.91
CA TYR A 306 -8.65 16.62 9.95
C TYR A 306 -7.44 15.98 10.65
N PRO A 307 -6.25 16.61 10.61
CA PRO A 307 -4.98 16.00 11.05
C PRO A 307 -4.83 15.96 12.58
N TYR A 308 -5.77 15.31 13.25
CA TYR A 308 -5.71 14.96 14.67
C TYR A 308 -4.83 13.73 14.89
N TYR A 309 -4.22 13.60 16.07
CA TYR A 309 -3.56 12.35 16.43
C TYR A 309 -4.60 11.31 16.83
N GLY A 310 -4.74 10.25 16.02
CA GLY A 310 -5.59 9.11 16.36
C GLY A 310 -5.01 8.33 17.54
N PHE A 311 -5.82 8.05 18.57
CA PHE A 311 -5.40 7.20 19.68
C PHE A 311 -5.23 5.73 19.24
N GLN A 312 -6.03 5.28 18.29
CA GLN A 312 -6.02 3.91 17.75
C GLN A 312 -6.10 3.94 16.22
N GLY A 313 -5.57 2.90 15.56
CA GLY A 313 -5.64 2.73 14.10
C GLY A 313 -6.89 1.98 13.62
N LEU A 314 -7.21 2.11 12.32
CA LEU A 314 -8.38 1.44 11.71
C LEU A 314 -8.32 -0.08 11.82
N THR A 315 -7.14 -0.64 11.59
CA THR A 315 -6.79 -2.05 11.77
C THR A 315 -5.32 -2.15 12.16
N SER A 316 -4.93 -3.27 12.76
CA SER A 316 -3.53 -3.57 13.11
C SER A 316 -2.60 -3.54 11.89
N HIS A 317 -3.07 -4.01 10.73
CA HIS A 317 -2.34 -4.04 9.46
C HIS A 317 -1.84 -2.67 8.96
N TYR A 318 -2.49 -1.58 9.38
CA TYR A 318 -2.12 -0.20 9.03
C TYR A 318 -1.56 0.57 10.24
N ALA A 319 -1.43 -0.08 11.40
CA ALA A 319 -0.86 0.53 12.58
C ALA A 319 0.67 0.48 12.54
N ASN A 320 1.31 1.52 13.03
CA ASN A 320 2.74 1.48 13.28
C ASN A 320 3.02 0.40 14.35
N PRO A 321 3.97 -0.55 14.15
CA PRO A 321 4.30 -1.55 15.15
C PRO A 321 4.63 -0.99 16.55
N LEU A 322 5.22 0.21 16.60
CA LEU A 322 5.53 0.94 17.84
C LEU A 322 4.31 1.58 18.51
N ALA A 323 3.14 1.55 17.89
CA ALA A 323 1.92 2.11 18.44
C ALA A 323 1.23 1.16 19.44
N GLU A 324 1.67 -0.10 19.55
CA GLU A 324 1.11 -1.11 20.47
C GLU A 324 -0.40 -1.28 20.27
N PHE A 325 -0.81 -1.52 19.01
CA PHE A 325 -2.22 -1.57 18.59
C PHE A 325 -3.08 -2.48 19.49
N ASP A 326 -2.58 -3.67 19.78
CA ASP A 326 -3.20 -4.68 20.63
C ASP A 326 -3.41 -4.17 22.07
N LYS A 327 -2.38 -3.55 22.66
CA LYS A 327 -2.47 -3.02 24.02
C LYS A 327 -3.41 -1.83 24.12
N ARG A 328 -3.44 -0.97 23.10
CA ARG A 328 -4.41 0.14 23.03
C ARG A 328 -5.83 -0.37 22.84
N ALA A 329 -6.03 -1.42 22.04
CA ALA A 329 -7.34 -2.06 21.89
C ALA A 329 -7.80 -2.67 23.23
N ALA A 330 -6.92 -3.40 23.92
CA ALA A 330 -7.21 -3.96 25.24
C ALA A 330 -7.53 -2.88 26.29
N ALA A 331 -6.82 -1.74 26.26
CA ALA A 331 -7.13 -0.59 27.11
C ALA A 331 -8.55 -0.07 26.83
N ILE A 332 -8.91 0.15 25.56
CA ILE A 332 -10.26 0.61 25.19
C ILE A 332 -11.34 -0.38 25.64
N GLU A 333 -11.12 -1.68 25.43
CA GLU A 333 -12.02 -2.74 25.87
C GLU A 333 -12.19 -2.77 27.39
N SER A 334 -11.11 -2.50 28.15
CA SER A 334 -11.15 -2.49 29.61
C SER A 334 -12.07 -1.39 30.16
N TRP A 335 -12.20 -0.26 29.44
CA TRP A 335 -13.04 0.87 29.88
C TRP A 335 -14.53 0.54 29.87
N GLY A 336 -14.97 -0.39 29.02
CA GLY A 336 -16.36 -0.87 29.01
C GLY A 336 -16.78 -1.60 30.30
N ARG A 337 -15.82 -1.92 31.18
CA ARG A 337 -16.09 -2.55 32.49
C ARG A 337 -16.15 -1.54 33.65
N LEU A 338 -15.72 -0.30 33.42
CA LEU A 338 -15.74 0.76 34.45
C LEU A 338 -17.16 1.20 34.75
N LYS A 339 -17.36 1.77 35.94
CA LYS A 339 -18.70 2.13 36.45
C LYS A 339 -18.88 3.61 36.68
N THR A 340 -17.79 4.37 36.81
CA THR A 340 -17.86 5.80 37.15
C THR A 340 -16.93 6.66 36.29
N ALA A 341 -17.30 7.93 36.13
CA ALA A 341 -16.47 8.92 35.44
C ALA A 341 -15.09 9.14 36.12
N ASP A 342 -15.02 9.00 37.44
CA ASP A 342 -13.75 9.10 38.19
C ASP A 342 -12.83 7.91 37.91
N GLU A 343 -13.37 6.68 37.89
CA GLU A 343 -12.63 5.49 37.48
C GLU A 343 -12.09 5.64 36.06
N PHE A 344 -12.92 6.12 35.14
CA PHE A 344 -12.53 6.34 33.76
C PHE A 344 -11.44 7.40 33.62
N THR A 345 -11.60 8.55 34.29
CA THR A 345 -10.59 9.61 34.28
C THR A 345 -9.26 9.12 34.86
N LYS A 346 -9.29 8.34 35.95
CA LYS A 346 -8.10 7.72 36.53
C LYS A 346 -7.45 6.72 35.58
N ALA A 347 -8.25 5.91 34.87
CA ALA A 347 -7.75 4.98 33.87
C ALA A 347 -7.04 5.70 32.70
N LEU A 348 -7.56 6.86 32.28
CA LEU A 348 -6.91 7.70 31.27
C LEU A 348 -5.59 8.31 31.79
N ASP A 349 -5.53 8.73 33.06
CA ASP A 349 -4.37 9.38 33.67
C ASP A 349 -3.15 8.45 33.87
N VAL A 350 -3.38 7.14 33.91
CA VAL A 350 -2.31 6.14 34.08
C VAL A 350 -1.91 5.46 32.78
N LEU A 351 -2.43 5.92 31.63
CA LEU A 351 -2.05 5.36 30.34
C LEU A 351 -0.56 5.55 30.06
N PRO A 352 0.14 4.54 29.50
CA PRO A 352 1.55 4.68 29.11
C PRO A 352 1.73 5.54 27.84
N TRP A 353 0.63 5.88 27.17
CA TRP A 353 0.61 6.74 25.98
C TRP A 353 -0.10 8.06 26.28
N PRO A 354 0.11 9.11 25.46
CA PRO A 354 -0.72 10.31 25.51
C PRO A 354 -2.20 9.94 25.46
N ALA A 355 -2.93 10.27 26.53
CA ALA A 355 -4.33 9.93 26.67
C ALA A 355 -5.19 10.68 25.63
N PRO A 356 -6.26 10.06 25.12
CA PRO A 356 -7.23 10.77 24.30
C PRO A 356 -7.90 11.87 25.13
N THR A 357 -7.89 13.09 24.59
CA THR A 357 -8.61 14.24 25.15
C THR A 357 -9.99 14.40 24.52
N VAL A 358 -10.18 13.80 23.34
CA VAL A 358 -11.43 13.86 22.58
C VAL A 358 -11.87 12.44 22.25
N PHE A 359 -13.16 12.18 22.45
CA PHE A 359 -13.82 10.93 22.13
C PHE A 359 -14.94 11.24 21.14
N LEU A 360 -14.77 10.78 19.90
CA LEU A 360 -15.79 10.89 18.86
C LEU A 360 -16.37 9.50 18.60
N MET A 361 -17.58 9.29 19.11
CA MET A 361 -18.27 8.00 19.19
C MET A 361 -19.62 8.07 18.49
N ARG A 362 -20.30 6.92 18.40
CA ARG A 362 -21.71 6.84 17.98
C ARG A 362 -22.55 6.32 19.16
N ARG A 363 -23.87 6.50 19.14
CA ARG A 363 -24.72 5.86 20.15
C ARG A 363 -24.75 4.34 19.97
N GLY A 364 -24.66 3.59 21.06
CA GLY A 364 -24.64 2.12 21.09
C GLY A 364 -26.02 1.48 21.28
N GLY A 365 -26.03 0.14 21.31
CA GLY A 365 -27.21 -0.70 21.60
C GLY A 365 -28.17 -1.00 20.43
N PRO A 366 -29.01 -2.05 20.53
CA PRO A 366 -30.13 -2.25 19.60
C PRO A 366 -31.02 -1.00 19.62
N ALA A 367 -31.30 -0.43 18.44
CA ALA A 367 -32.12 0.77 18.28
C ALA A 367 -31.60 2.05 18.99
N GLY A 368 -30.29 2.18 19.24
CA GLY A 368 -29.70 3.45 19.69
C GLY A 368 -30.09 3.85 21.12
N SER A 369 -30.01 2.91 22.06
CA SER A 369 -30.19 3.17 23.49
C SER A 369 -29.37 4.39 23.93
N SER A 370 -29.97 5.27 24.73
CA SER A 370 -29.31 6.49 25.24
C SER A 370 -28.12 6.24 26.15
N ASP A 371 -27.98 5.01 26.66
CA ASP A 371 -27.18 4.73 27.84
C ASP A 371 -25.76 4.27 27.50
N THR A 372 -25.45 4.05 26.22
CA THR A 372 -24.11 3.65 25.77
C THR A 372 -23.61 4.43 24.55
N TYR A 373 -22.30 4.64 24.52
CA TYR A 373 -21.55 5.15 23.38
C TYR A 373 -20.67 4.02 22.83
N SER A 374 -20.66 3.84 21.51
CA SER A 374 -20.02 2.72 20.86
C SER A 374 -18.82 3.13 20.01
N LEU A 375 -17.81 2.26 20.02
CA LEU A 375 -16.64 2.29 19.15
C LEU A 375 -16.53 0.95 18.41
N ARG A 376 -16.45 1.00 17.08
CA ARG A 376 -16.30 -0.20 16.25
C ARG A 376 -14.83 -0.48 15.94
N LEU A 377 -14.21 -1.29 16.78
CA LEU A 377 -12.80 -1.69 16.65
C LEU A 377 -12.63 -2.85 15.65
N ALA A 378 -11.38 -3.24 15.41
CA ALA A 378 -11.00 -4.34 14.53
C ALA A 378 -9.97 -5.25 15.20
N THR A 379 -10.11 -6.55 14.93
CA THR A 379 -9.09 -7.55 15.23
C THR A 379 -8.70 -8.28 13.95
N ASP A 380 -7.43 -8.63 13.86
CA ASP A 380 -6.92 -9.56 12.85
C ASP A 380 -7.47 -10.97 13.12
N VAL A 381 -7.91 -11.63 12.05
CA VAL A 381 -8.44 -13.01 12.04
C VAL A 381 -7.91 -13.81 10.85
N TYR A 382 -6.79 -13.39 10.25
CA TYR A 382 -6.10 -14.16 9.22
C TYR A 382 -5.93 -15.63 9.64
N PRO A 383 -6.12 -16.63 8.73
CA PRO A 383 -6.27 -16.52 7.27
C PRO A 383 -7.72 -16.38 6.76
N ASN A 384 -8.69 -16.02 7.61
CA ASN A 384 -10.07 -15.83 7.15
C ASN A 384 -10.17 -14.74 6.06
N GLN A 385 -11.20 -14.82 5.22
CA GLN A 385 -11.56 -13.77 4.26
C GLN A 385 -13.01 -13.35 4.52
N PRO A 386 -13.26 -12.14 5.08
CA PRO A 386 -12.29 -11.08 5.36
C PRO A 386 -11.31 -11.41 6.51
N ASN A 387 -10.07 -10.93 6.39
CA ASN A 387 -8.99 -11.11 7.38
C ASN A 387 -9.12 -10.19 8.61
N VAL A 388 -10.12 -9.32 8.62
CA VAL A 388 -10.40 -8.40 9.71
C VAL A 388 -11.82 -8.61 10.20
N ARG A 389 -11.97 -8.90 11.49
CA ARG A 389 -13.27 -8.94 12.17
C ARG A 389 -13.50 -7.63 12.90
N ARG A 390 -14.66 -7.00 12.65
CA ARG A 390 -15.11 -5.83 13.40
C ARG A 390 -15.86 -6.28 14.65
N TYR A 391 -15.63 -5.61 15.76
CA TYR A 391 -16.37 -5.78 17.01
C TYR A 391 -16.67 -4.42 17.64
N THR A 392 -17.69 -4.38 18.48
CA THR A 392 -18.12 -3.14 19.13
C THR A 392 -17.65 -3.15 20.59
N VAL A 393 -17.08 -2.04 21.03
CA VAL A 393 -16.87 -1.73 22.44
C VAL A 393 -17.91 -0.68 22.82
N ASP A 394 -18.78 -1.04 23.76
CA ASP A 394 -19.76 -0.12 24.35
C ASP A 394 -19.20 0.45 25.64
N LEU A 395 -19.26 1.76 25.77
CA LEU A 395 -18.90 2.54 26.94
C LEU A 395 -20.19 3.12 27.54
N ASP A 396 -20.37 2.99 28.85
CA ASP A 396 -21.53 3.57 29.53
C ASP A 396 -21.50 5.10 29.42
N ALA A 397 -22.62 5.72 29.05
CA ALA A 397 -22.71 7.17 28.87
C ALA A 397 -22.37 7.94 30.17
N GLY A 398 -22.62 7.33 31.34
CA GLY A 398 -22.28 7.84 32.66
C GLY A 398 -20.77 7.98 32.90
N LEU A 399 -19.91 7.29 32.13
CA LEU A 399 -18.45 7.50 32.17
C LEU A 399 -18.04 8.91 31.72
N PHE A 400 -18.89 9.57 30.94
CA PHE A 400 -18.68 10.92 30.41
C PHE A 400 -19.54 11.96 31.12
N ALA A 401 -20.18 11.60 32.24
CA ALA A 401 -20.97 12.52 33.04
C ALA A 401 -20.08 13.33 34.01
N GLY A 402 -20.64 14.42 34.54
CA GLY A 402 -19.98 15.25 35.54
C GLY A 402 -19.02 16.29 34.96
N PRO A 403 -18.20 16.94 35.82
CA PRO A 403 -17.39 18.09 35.43
C PRO A 403 -16.18 17.72 34.56
N HIS A 404 -15.84 16.43 34.47
CA HIS A 404 -14.64 15.96 33.75
C HIS A 404 -14.77 16.02 32.23
N PHE A 405 -15.99 16.07 31.69
CA PHE A 405 -16.24 16.02 30.25
C PHE A 405 -17.28 17.05 29.82
N THR A 406 -17.05 17.66 28.66
CA THR A 406 -18.05 18.40 27.90
C THR A 406 -18.58 17.48 26.80
N VAL A 407 -19.87 17.14 26.85
CA VAL A 407 -20.51 16.24 25.88
C VAL A 407 -21.45 17.01 24.96
N LYS A 408 -21.33 16.80 23.64
CA LYS A 408 -22.22 17.35 22.61
C LYS A 408 -22.71 16.23 21.69
N ASN A 409 -23.99 16.27 21.33
CA ASN A 409 -24.54 15.42 20.28
C ASN A 409 -24.54 16.21 18.97
N ILE A 410 -23.93 15.67 17.91
CA ILE A 410 -23.82 16.31 16.60
C ILE A 410 -24.19 15.28 15.53
N GLY A 411 -25.41 15.39 14.99
CA GLY A 411 -25.93 14.39 14.05
C GLY A 411 -25.93 12.98 14.67
N PRO A 412 -25.32 11.97 14.01
CA PRO A 412 -25.22 10.61 14.53
C PRO A 412 -24.07 10.42 15.53
N PHE A 413 -23.30 11.47 15.84
CA PHE A 413 -22.11 11.41 16.68
C PHE A 413 -22.36 11.91 18.10
N VAL A 414 -21.61 11.33 19.02
CA VAL A 414 -21.42 11.82 20.38
C VAL A 414 -19.97 12.27 20.50
N LEU A 415 -19.79 13.56 20.76
CA LEU A 415 -18.51 14.20 20.99
C LEU A 415 -18.34 14.45 22.48
N ALA A 416 -17.46 13.72 23.13
CA ALA A 416 -17.07 13.98 24.52
C ALA A 416 -15.64 14.51 24.56
N ILE A 417 -15.44 15.68 25.16
CA ILE A 417 -14.15 16.35 25.27
C ILE A 417 -13.80 16.42 26.75
N ARG A 418 -12.63 15.88 27.09
CA ARG A 418 -12.11 15.94 28.45
C ARG A 418 -11.78 17.40 28.81
N ASN A 419 -12.37 17.88 29.89
CA ASN A 419 -12.09 19.21 30.41
C ASN A 419 -10.69 19.24 31.03
N SER A 420 -9.98 20.34 30.83
CA SER A 420 -8.70 20.58 31.53
C SER A 420 -9.00 20.66 33.03
N ARG A 421 -8.19 20.00 33.85
CA ARG A 421 -8.26 20.18 35.30
C ARG A 421 -7.94 21.61 35.69
#